data_AF-A0A8J6HNC2-F1
#
_entry.id   AF-A0A8J6HNC2-F1
#
_cell.length_a   1.000
_cell.length_b   1.000
_cell.length_c   1.000
_cell.angle_alpha   90.00
_cell.angle_beta   90.00
_cell.angle_gamma   90.00
#
_symmetry.space_group_name_H-M   'P 1'
#
loop_
_entity.id
_entity.type
_entity.pdbx_description
1 polymer ?
#
loop_
_entity_poly.entity_id
_entity_poly.type
_entity_poly.pdbx_seq_one_letter_code
_entity_poly.pdbx_strand_id
1 'polypeptide(L)'
;MAKVICDNLDVHADMQRAAFDLPSNFLNPRVSCQSLPHIDLGAWRESAGSGCVIGDRQVEVGESAFPSPCTSCICTQEGGQCASLRVTDCSQLLREWPKEVVLRDDVCSAQCGFLLRNEGPQPSLTTDLTPPPARHLRSRQLGRPPRVPIRSYNGFNGFKFPDLSVFIAK
;
A
#
# COMPACT_ATOMS: atom_id res chain seq x y z
N MET A 1 17.96 -8.40 -20.33
CA MET A 1 18.59 -8.56 -21.67
C MET A 1 19.21 -9.94 -21.89
N ALA A 2 20.00 -10.49 -20.95
CA ALA A 2 20.67 -11.80 -21.16
C ALA A 2 19.71 -12.93 -21.59
N LYS A 3 18.52 -13.01 -20.98
CA LYS A 3 17.49 -13.98 -21.36
C LYS A 3 17.03 -13.83 -22.82
N VAL A 4 16.77 -12.59 -23.24
CA VAL A 4 16.33 -12.29 -24.61
C VAL A 4 17.39 -12.74 -25.61
N ILE A 5 18.66 -12.45 -25.35
CA ILE A 5 19.75 -12.90 -26.21
C ILE A 5 19.79 -14.44 -26.24
N CYS A 6 19.79 -15.08 -25.07
CA CYS A 6 19.74 -16.55 -24.94
C CYS A 6 18.63 -17.21 -25.77
N ASP A 7 17.42 -16.69 -25.69
CA ASP A 7 16.25 -17.28 -26.34
C ASP A 7 16.24 -17.11 -27.87
N ASN A 8 17.08 -16.20 -28.38
CA ASN A 8 17.20 -15.90 -29.80
C ASN A 8 18.54 -16.41 -30.39
N LEU A 9 19.29 -17.22 -29.66
CA LEU A 9 20.45 -17.94 -30.17
C LEU A 9 20.04 -19.34 -30.65
N ASP A 10 20.60 -19.78 -31.78
CA ASP A 10 20.33 -21.13 -32.33
C ASP A 10 20.87 -22.27 -31.45
N VAL A 11 21.80 -21.95 -30.55
CA VAL A 11 22.51 -22.92 -29.71
C VAL A 11 22.14 -22.70 -28.26
N HIS A 12 21.73 -23.78 -27.60
CA HIS A 12 21.54 -23.79 -26.15
C HIS A 12 22.91 -23.68 -25.48
N ALA A 13 23.16 -22.55 -24.82
CA ALA A 13 24.46 -22.21 -24.26
C ALA A 13 24.33 -21.65 -22.84
N ASP A 14 25.49 -21.39 -22.23
CA ASP A 14 25.59 -20.60 -21.02
C ASP A 14 25.83 -19.13 -21.37
N MET A 15 25.13 -18.23 -20.70
CA MET A 15 25.22 -16.79 -20.89
C MET A 15 25.47 -16.11 -19.55
N GLN A 16 26.22 -15.01 -19.58
CA GLN A 16 26.42 -14.16 -18.41
C GLN A 16 25.12 -13.50 -17.96
N ARG A 17 24.92 -13.34 -16.65
CA ARG A 17 23.70 -12.78 -16.06
C ARG A 17 23.41 -11.36 -16.57
N ALA A 18 24.43 -10.52 -16.61
CA ALA A 18 24.38 -9.17 -17.14
C ALA A 18 25.06 -9.15 -18.53
N ALA A 19 24.24 -9.18 -19.58
CA ALA A 19 24.72 -9.34 -20.96
C ALA A 19 25.75 -8.29 -21.40
N PHE A 20 25.64 -7.06 -20.91
CA PHE A 20 26.48 -5.93 -21.34
C PHE A 20 27.64 -5.63 -20.38
N ASP A 21 27.72 -6.33 -19.26
CA ASP A 21 28.84 -6.21 -18.34
C ASP A 21 29.96 -7.16 -18.75
N LEU A 22 31.18 -6.84 -18.32
CA LEU A 22 32.31 -7.74 -18.51
C LEU A 22 32.03 -9.10 -17.84
N PRO A 23 32.40 -10.22 -18.48
CA PRO A 23 32.27 -11.54 -17.88
C PRO A 23 33.17 -11.65 -16.65
N SER A 24 32.66 -12.24 -15.56
CA SER A 24 33.46 -12.51 -14.36
C SER A 24 32.90 -13.73 -13.63
N ASN A 25 33.76 -14.66 -13.22
CA ASN A 25 33.33 -15.89 -12.53
C ASN A 25 32.61 -15.64 -11.20
N PHE A 26 32.71 -14.43 -10.63
CA PHE A 26 32.06 -14.08 -9.37
C PHE A 26 30.97 -13.03 -9.55
N LEU A 27 31.29 -11.90 -10.21
CA LEU A 27 30.37 -10.76 -10.30
C LEU A 27 29.35 -10.89 -11.44
N ASN A 28 29.71 -11.59 -12.52
CA ASN A 28 28.85 -11.78 -13.69
C ASN A 28 29.10 -13.17 -14.32
N PRO A 29 28.84 -14.25 -13.58
CA PRO A 29 29.17 -15.59 -14.03
C PRO A 29 28.26 -15.99 -15.20
N ARG A 30 28.77 -16.86 -16.05
CA ARG A 30 27.95 -17.56 -17.03
C ARG A 30 27.12 -18.62 -16.33
N VAL A 31 25.84 -18.67 -16.70
CA VAL A 31 24.86 -19.61 -16.19
C VAL A 31 24.05 -20.16 -17.35
N SER A 32 23.46 -21.33 -17.17
CA SER A 32 22.56 -21.91 -18.18
C SER A 32 21.43 -20.93 -18.53
N CYS A 33 21.16 -20.77 -19.82
CA CYS A 33 20.06 -19.92 -20.30
C CYS A 33 18.70 -20.29 -19.67
N GLN A 34 18.49 -21.56 -19.27
CA GLN A 34 17.27 -22.01 -18.59
C GLN A 34 17.11 -21.43 -17.17
N SER A 35 18.22 -21.06 -16.52
CA SER A 35 18.21 -20.47 -15.18
C SER A 35 17.97 -18.96 -15.17
N LEU A 36 17.97 -18.33 -16.35
CA LEU A 36 17.72 -16.90 -16.48
C LEU A 36 16.20 -16.63 -16.41
N PRO A 37 15.75 -15.57 -15.71
CA PRO A 37 14.34 -15.27 -15.57
C PRO A 37 13.71 -14.89 -16.93
N HIS A 38 12.54 -15.45 -17.19
CA HIS A 38 11.72 -15.12 -18.37
C HIS A 38 11.03 -13.76 -18.20
N ILE A 39 10.69 -13.13 -19.33
CA ILE A 39 9.82 -11.95 -19.34
C ILE A 39 8.39 -12.42 -19.10
N ASP A 40 7.74 -11.87 -18.08
CA ASP A 40 6.30 -12.09 -17.84
C ASP A 40 5.49 -11.15 -18.72
N LEU A 41 4.67 -11.71 -19.62
CA LEU A 41 3.76 -10.98 -20.50
C LEU A 41 2.31 -10.98 -19.99
N GLY A 42 2.05 -11.49 -18.79
CA GLY A 42 0.70 -11.57 -18.21
C GLY A 42 0.01 -10.21 -18.10
N ALA A 43 0.77 -9.13 -17.88
CA ALA A 43 0.24 -7.76 -17.82
C ALA A 43 -0.21 -7.20 -19.19
N TRP A 44 0.22 -7.78 -20.30
CA TRP A 44 -0.21 -7.40 -21.66
C TRP A 44 -1.37 -8.24 -22.17
N ARG A 45 -1.89 -9.16 -21.34
CA ARG A 45 -3.06 -9.95 -21.69
C ARG A 45 -4.28 -9.05 -21.74
N GLU A 46 -4.75 -8.76 -22.95
CA GLU A 46 -5.98 -8.03 -23.16
C GLU A 46 -7.19 -8.94 -22.86
N SER A 47 -8.15 -8.43 -22.09
CA SER A 47 -9.41 -9.12 -21.78
C SER A 47 -10.50 -8.79 -22.80
N ALA A 48 -10.12 -8.66 -24.07
CA ALA A 48 -11.02 -8.25 -25.15
C ALA A 48 -12.14 -9.29 -25.34
N GLY A 49 -13.31 -9.00 -24.78
CA GLY A 49 -14.56 -9.70 -25.08
C GLY A 49 -15.08 -10.71 -24.05
N SER A 50 -14.48 -10.81 -22.85
CA SER A 50 -14.92 -11.79 -21.84
C SER A 50 -15.38 -11.17 -20.52
N GLY A 51 -15.91 -9.95 -20.53
CA GLY A 51 -16.37 -9.29 -19.30
C GLY A 51 -15.31 -9.24 -18.19
N CYS A 52 -15.74 -8.95 -16.96
CA CYS A 52 -14.93 -8.94 -15.76
C CYS A 52 -15.50 -9.92 -14.75
N VAL A 53 -14.63 -10.56 -13.97
CA VAL A 53 -15.05 -11.31 -12.77
C VAL A 53 -14.97 -10.36 -11.58
N ILE A 54 -16.13 -9.97 -11.05
CA ILE A 54 -16.27 -9.09 -9.87
C ILE A 54 -16.88 -9.93 -8.75
N GLY A 55 -16.07 -10.29 -7.75
CA GLY A 55 -16.46 -11.25 -6.72
C GLY A 55 -16.74 -12.62 -7.34
N ASP A 56 -17.93 -13.16 -7.10
CA ASP A 56 -18.37 -14.46 -7.64
C ASP A 56 -19.18 -14.35 -8.94
N ARG A 57 -19.24 -13.16 -9.56
CA ARG A 57 -20.08 -12.89 -10.74
C ARG A 57 -19.23 -12.48 -11.94
N GLN A 58 -19.59 -13.02 -13.11
CA GLN A 58 -19.10 -12.54 -14.39
C GLN A 58 -20.04 -11.45 -14.91
N VAL A 59 -19.47 -10.31 -15.27
CA VAL A 59 -20.16 -9.05 -15.57
C VAL A 59 -19.67 -8.53 -16.91
N GLU A 60 -20.56 -8.07 -17.77
CA GLU A 60 -20.16 -7.57 -19.10
C GLU A 60 -19.51 -6.18 -19.01
N VAL A 61 -18.70 -5.82 -20.02
CA VAL A 61 -18.07 -4.49 -20.06
C VAL A 61 -19.16 -3.41 -20.11
N GLY A 62 -19.12 -2.49 -19.15
CA GLY A 62 -20.11 -1.42 -18.95
C GLY A 62 -21.13 -1.70 -17.85
N GLU A 63 -21.27 -2.95 -17.38
CA GLU A 63 -22.12 -3.26 -16.23
C GLU A 63 -21.41 -3.01 -14.90
N SER A 64 -22.21 -2.74 -13.87
CA SER A 64 -21.76 -2.61 -12.48
C SER A 64 -22.27 -3.75 -11.62
N ALA A 65 -21.45 -4.13 -10.64
CA ALA A 65 -21.80 -5.14 -9.64
C ALA A 65 -21.30 -4.73 -8.26
N PHE A 66 -21.98 -5.23 -7.22
CA PHE A 66 -21.63 -5.01 -5.83
C PHE A 66 -21.03 -6.29 -5.26
N PRO A 67 -19.69 -6.42 -5.19
CA PRO A 67 -19.06 -7.57 -4.55
C PRO A 67 -19.30 -7.60 -3.03
N SER A 68 -19.53 -6.44 -2.41
CA SER A 68 -19.83 -6.31 -0.99
C SER A 68 -20.75 -5.10 -0.73
N PRO A 69 -21.40 -4.99 0.45
CA PRO A 69 -22.40 -3.96 0.70
C PRO A 69 -21.87 -2.52 0.58
N CYS A 70 -20.59 -2.30 0.88
CA CYS A 70 -19.97 -0.97 0.80
C CYS A 70 -18.95 -0.84 -0.33
N THR A 71 -18.92 -1.77 -1.29
CA THR A 71 -18.03 -1.71 -2.46
C THR A 71 -18.84 -1.88 -3.74
N SER A 72 -18.66 -0.97 -4.69
CA SER A 72 -19.23 -1.09 -6.04
C SER A 72 -18.10 -1.14 -7.06
N CYS A 73 -18.25 -1.99 -8.07
CA CYS A 73 -17.32 -2.11 -9.16
C CYS A 73 -18.03 -1.95 -10.50
N ILE A 74 -17.36 -1.34 -11.47
CA ILE A 74 -17.81 -1.28 -12.86
C ILE A 74 -16.80 -2.03 -13.74
N CYS A 75 -17.30 -2.86 -14.65
CA CYS A 75 -16.42 -3.56 -15.59
C CYS A 75 -16.04 -2.61 -16.74
N THR A 76 -14.75 -2.37 -16.90
CA THR A 76 -14.19 -1.61 -18.03
C THR A 76 -13.41 -2.54 -18.96
N GLN A 77 -12.97 -2.05 -20.12
CA GLN A 77 -12.16 -2.84 -21.06
C GLN A 77 -10.82 -3.30 -20.44
N GLU A 78 -10.33 -2.56 -19.44
CA GLU A 78 -9.09 -2.85 -18.71
C GLU A 78 -9.31 -3.78 -17.49
N GLY A 79 -10.56 -4.07 -17.14
CA GLY A 79 -10.94 -4.86 -15.97
C GLY A 79 -11.92 -4.15 -15.02
N GLY A 80 -12.21 -4.80 -13.90
CA GLY A 80 -13.12 -4.28 -12.86
C GLY A 80 -12.51 -3.11 -12.08
N GLN A 81 -13.14 -1.94 -12.17
CA GLN A 81 -12.77 -0.74 -11.41
C GLN A 81 -13.70 -0.62 -10.19
N CYS A 82 -13.15 -0.83 -9.00
CA CYS A 82 -13.89 -0.87 -7.74
C CYS A 82 -13.66 0.38 -6.90
N ALA A 83 -14.72 0.87 -6.25
CA ALA A 83 -14.68 1.99 -5.32
C ALA A 83 -15.50 1.71 -4.06
N SER A 84 -15.03 2.24 -2.94
CA SER A 84 -15.77 2.24 -1.67
C SER A 84 -16.94 3.21 -1.75
N LEU A 85 -18.13 2.75 -1.37
CA LEU A 85 -19.32 3.58 -1.25
C LEU A 85 -19.36 4.28 0.10
N ARG A 86 -19.86 5.51 0.10
CA ARG A 86 -20.11 6.26 1.34
C ARG A 86 -21.48 5.88 1.90
N VAL A 87 -21.49 5.32 3.11
CA VAL A 87 -22.73 4.99 3.82
C VAL A 87 -23.27 6.23 4.52
N THR A 88 -24.52 6.60 4.23
CA THR A 88 -25.22 7.72 4.88
C THR A 88 -25.93 7.29 6.15
N ASP A 89 -26.53 6.09 6.15
CA ASP A 89 -27.28 5.53 7.26
C ASP A 89 -26.94 4.05 7.46
N CYS A 90 -26.20 3.75 8.53
CA CYS A 90 -25.82 2.40 8.90
C CYS A 90 -27.02 1.55 9.39
N SER A 91 -28.08 2.17 9.91
CA SER A 91 -29.27 1.46 10.37
C SER A 91 -30.12 0.96 9.21
N GLN A 92 -30.17 1.73 8.12
CA GLN A 92 -30.80 1.31 6.87
C GLN A 92 -30.01 0.19 6.21
N LEU A 93 -28.68 0.30 6.16
CA LEU A 93 -27.81 -0.73 5.59
C LEU A 93 -28.02 -2.11 6.26
N LEU A 94 -28.22 -2.14 7.57
CA LEU A 94 -28.48 -3.38 8.34
C LEU A 94 -29.88 -3.96 8.15
N ARG A 95 -30.81 -3.22 7.55
CA ARG A 95 -32.11 -3.75 7.11
C ARG A 95 -32.02 -4.37 5.72
N GLU A 96 -31.10 -3.88 4.89
CA GLU A 96 -30.92 -4.31 3.51
C GLU A 96 -29.94 -5.50 3.41
N TRP A 97 -28.92 -5.56 4.27
CA TRP A 97 -27.88 -6.59 4.27
C TRP A 97 -27.77 -7.28 5.64
N PRO A 98 -27.52 -8.60 5.68
CA PRO A 98 -27.35 -9.32 6.93
C PRO A 98 -26.10 -8.83 7.67
N LYS A 99 -26.21 -8.73 8.99
CA LYS A 99 -25.18 -8.19 9.90
C LYS A 99 -23.81 -8.85 9.68
N GLU A 100 -23.80 -10.16 9.46
CA GLU A 100 -22.59 -10.95 9.28
C GLU A 100 -21.83 -10.59 7.99
N VAL A 101 -22.55 -10.22 6.92
CA VAL A 101 -21.93 -9.80 5.66
C VAL A 101 -21.39 -8.37 5.77
N VAL A 102 -22.13 -7.48 6.43
CA VAL A 102 -21.68 -6.11 6.71
C VAL A 102 -20.42 -6.10 7.58
N LEU A 103 -20.31 -7.01 8.56
CA LEU A 103 -19.13 -7.16 9.41
C LEU A 103 -17.92 -7.78 8.71
N ARG A 104 -18.13 -8.54 7.63
CA ARG A 104 -17.03 -9.11 6.82
C ARG A 104 -16.46 -8.11 5.82
N ASP A 105 -17.21 -7.05 5.51
CA ASP A 105 -16.75 -5.97 4.67
C ASP A 105 -15.95 -4.95 5.51
N ASP A 106 -14.65 -4.84 5.24
CA ASP A 106 -13.74 -3.92 5.93
C ASP A 106 -14.15 -2.45 5.77
N VAL A 107 -14.70 -2.10 4.60
CA VAL A 107 -15.16 -0.73 4.28
C VAL A 107 -16.42 -0.42 5.09
N CYS A 108 -17.39 -1.34 5.13
CA CYS A 108 -18.57 -1.17 5.97
C CYS A 108 -18.22 -1.15 7.46
N SER A 109 -17.28 -2.01 7.89
CA SER A 109 -16.85 -2.08 9.28
C SER A 109 -16.16 -0.80 9.74
N ALA A 110 -15.39 -0.14 8.87
CA ALA A 110 -14.81 1.16 9.14
C ALA A 110 -15.87 2.27 9.28
N GLN A 111 -16.95 2.23 8.48
CA GLN A 111 -17.99 3.26 8.48
C GLN A 111 -19.08 3.04 9.54
N CYS A 112 -19.43 1.79 9.84
CA CYS A 112 -20.58 1.41 10.66
C CYS A 112 -20.24 0.53 11.88
N GLY A 113 -18.96 0.19 12.08
CA GLY A 113 -18.52 -0.72 13.15
C GLY A 113 -18.88 -0.27 14.57
N PHE A 114 -19.11 1.04 14.78
CA PHE A 114 -19.51 1.57 16.09
C PHE A 114 -20.92 1.16 16.51
N LEU A 115 -21.88 1.05 15.58
CA LEU A 115 -23.22 0.56 15.88
C LEU A 115 -23.23 -0.95 16.13
N LEU A 116 -22.39 -1.67 15.39
CA LEU A 116 -22.35 -3.13 15.43
C LEU A 116 -21.64 -3.69 16.67
N ARG A 117 -20.67 -2.94 17.23
CA ARG A 117 -20.01 -3.25 18.50
C ARG A 117 -20.85 -2.91 19.73
N ASN A 118 -21.91 -2.10 19.57
CA ASN A 118 -22.76 -1.64 20.68
C ASN A 118 -23.86 -2.64 21.09
N GLU A 119 -23.95 -3.80 20.43
CA GLU A 119 -24.74 -4.97 20.90
C GLU A 119 -23.89 -5.98 21.72
N GLY A 120 -22.73 -5.55 22.22
CA GLY A 120 -22.01 -6.24 23.30
C GLY A 120 -22.07 -5.38 24.57
N PRO A 121 -21.97 -5.97 25.78
CA PRO A 121 -21.98 -5.20 27.02
C PRO A 121 -20.89 -4.14 26.93
N GLN A 122 -21.29 -2.86 26.99
CA GLN A 122 -20.34 -1.76 27.04
C GLN A 122 -19.39 -2.00 28.22
N PRO A 123 -18.06 -2.14 28.02
CA PRO A 123 -17.19 -1.66 29.05
C PRO A 123 -17.43 -0.15 29.08
N SER A 124 -18.10 0.31 30.11
CA SER A 124 -18.16 1.73 30.46
C SER A 124 -16.74 2.30 30.30
N LEU A 125 -16.54 3.16 29.31
CA LEU A 125 -15.38 4.05 29.28
C LEU A 125 -15.57 5.07 30.40
N THR A 126 -15.40 4.62 31.64
CA THR A 126 -15.04 5.47 32.76
C THR A 126 -13.70 6.08 32.38
N THR A 127 -13.77 7.28 31.82
CA THR A 127 -12.62 8.12 31.54
C THR A 127 -12.10 8.62 32.88
N ASP A 128 -11.37 7.77 33.59
CA ASP A 128 -10.60 8.16 34.78
C ASP A 128 -9.13 8.22 34.35
N LEU A 129 -8.83 9.22 33.52
CA LEU A 129 -7.46 9.57 33.18
C LEU A 129 -6.86 10.33 34.37
N THR A 130 -6.33 9.59 35.34
CA THR A 130 -5.40 10.17 36.31
C THR A 130 -4.10 10.49 35.59
N PRO A 131 -3.65 11.76 35.54
CA PRO A 131 -2.38 12.09 34.91
C PRO A 131 -1.22 11.45 35.70
N PRO A 132 -0.17 10.94 35.02
CA PRO A 132 1.01 10.44 35.71
C PRO A 132 1.70 11.59 36.47
N PRO A 133 2.32 11.31 37.63
CA PRO A 133 3.00 12.35 38.40
C PRO A 133 4.15 12.97 37.59
N ALA A 134 4.30 14.28 37.71
CA ALA A 134 5.37 15.03 37.09
C ALA A 134 6.73 14.44 37.50
N ARG A 135 7.50 13.94 36.53
CA ARG A 135 8.87 13.48 36.76
C ARG A 135 9.70 14.65 37.27
N HIS A 136 10.20 14.52 38.49
CA HIS A 136 11.20 15.44 39.04
C HIS A 136 12.41 15.52 38.10
N LEU A 137 12.63 16.71 37.51
CA LEU A 137 13.89 17.08 36.88
C LEU A 137 14.98 17.04 37.94
N ARG A 138 15.75 15.95 37.99
CA ARG A 138 17.01 15.91 38.74
C ARG A 138 18.00 16.86 38.07
N SER A 139 18.23 18.01 38.69
CA SER A 139 19.40 18.85 38.41
C SER A 139 20.65 18.04 38.73
N ARG A 140 21.32 17.51 37.71
CA ARG A 140 22.69 17.02 37.82
C ARG A 140 23.62 18.17 37.49
N GLN A 141 24.22 18.76 38.53
CA GLN A 141 25.48 19.48 38.40
C GLN A 141 26.56 18.46 37.96
N LEU A 142 26.95 18.51 36.70
CA LEU A 142 28.16 17.85 36.22
C LEU A 142 29.13 18.93 35.79
N GLY A 143 30.25 18.98 36.51
CA GLY A 143 31.36 19.87 36.25
C GLY A 143 31.92 19.72 34.83
N ARG A 144 32.48 20.84 34.39
CA ARG A 144 33.40 21.05 33.26
C ARG A 144 34.02 19.76 32.66
N PRO A 145 33.71 19.44 31.39
CA PRO A 145 34.58 18.62 30.55
C PRO A 145 35.62 19.50 29.81
N PRO A 146 36.75 18.92 29.34
CA PRO A 146 37.91 19.63 28.85
C PRO A 146 37.69 20.25 27.45
N ARG A 147 38.48 21.31 27.15
CA ARG A 147 38.54 21.94 25.82
C ARG A 147 39.01 20.93 24.77
N VAL A 148 38.15 20.64 23.80
CA VAL A 148 38.52 20.12 22.47
C VAL A 148 38.33 21.24 21.44
N PRO A 149 39.26 21.45 20.50
CA PRO A 149 39.15 22.53 19.53
C PRO A 149 38.14 22.16 18.44
N ILE A 150 36.98 22.81 18.45
CA ILE A 150 36.00 22.75 17.36
C ILE A 150 36.54 23.59 16.21
N ARG A 151 36.88 22.94 15.09
CA ARG A 151 37.01 23.61 13.79
C ARG A 151 35.67 24.23 13.45
N SER A 152 35.66 25.54 13.31
CA SER A 152 34.54 26.33 12.82
C SER A 152 34.22 25.93 11.38
N TYR A 153 33.05 25.31 11.16
CA TYR A 153 32.37 25.32 9.86
C TYR A 153 31.07 26.09 10.05
N ASN A 154 31.16 27.40 9.88
CA ASN A 154 29.99 28.23 9.58
C ASN A 154 29.41 27.78 8.24
N GLY A 155 28.12 27.43 8.19
CA GLY A 155 27.42 27.29 6.91
C GLY A 155 26.24 26.32 6.89
N PHE A 156 25.22 26.54 7.73
CA PHE A 156 23.87 26.01 7.46
C PHE A 156 22.87 27.16 7.47
N ASN A 157 23.04 28.09 6.53
CA ASN A 157 21.96 28.96 6.05
C ASN A 157 21.45 28.33 4.75
N GLY A 158 20.34 27.58 4.78
CA GLY A 158 19.91 26.97 3.53
C GLY A 158 18.68 26.07 3.52
N PHE A 159 17.81 26.07 4.52
CA PHE A 159 16.49 25.48 4.32
C PHE A 159 15.39 26.36 4.92
N LYS A 160 14.69 27.07 4.04
CA LYS A 160 13.42 27.75 4.34
C LYS A 160 12.32 26.95 3.64
N PHE A 161 11.29 26.56 4.39
CA PHE A 161 10.11 25.95 3.82
C PHE A 161 9.37 26.95 2.91
N PRO A 162 8.83 26.50 1.77
CA PRO A 162 7.99 27.36 0.91
C PRO A 162 6.70 27.72 1.66
N ASP A 163 6.27 28.97 1.50
CA ASP A 163 5.04 29.49 2.09
C ASP A 163 3.82 28.98 1.29
N LEU A 164 2.99 28.16 1.93
CA LEU A 164 1.81 27.54 1.32
C LEU A 164 0.52 28.33 1.60
N SER A 165 0.61 29.56 2.10
CA SER A 165 -0.55 30.43 2.34
C SER A 165 -1.38 30.70 1.09
N VAL A 166 -0.81 30.53 -0.11
CA VAL A 166 -1.52 30.66 -1.40
C VAL A 166 -2.48 29.50 -1.68
N PHE A 167 -2.31 28.35 -1.02
CA PHE A 167 -3.14 27.16 -1.22
C PHE A 167 -4.25 27.00 -0.17
N ILE A 168 -4.33 27.93 0.79
CA ILE A 168 -5.43 28.00 1.75
C ILE A 168 -6.50 28.91 1.14
N ALA A 169 -7.26 28.36 0.19
CA ALA A 169 -8.44 29.02 -0.35
C ALA A 169 -9.56 29.06 0.70
N LYS A 170 -10.29 30.18 0.69
CA LYS A 170 -11.38 30.53 1.62
C LYS A 170 -12.71 30.00 1.11
#